data_AF-A0A6T1H1P0-F1
#
_entry.id   AF-A0A6T1H1P0-F1
#
_cell.length_a   1.000
_cell.length_b   1.000
_cell.length_c   1.000
_cell.angle_alpha   90.00
_cell.angle_beta   90.00
_cell.angle_gamma   90.00
#
_symmetry.space_group_name_H-M   'P 1'
#
loop_
_entity.id
_entity.type
_entity.pdbx_description
1 polymer ?
#
loop_
_entity_poly.entity_id
_entity_poly.type
_entity_poly.pdbx_seq_one_letter_code
_entity_poly.pdbx_strand_id
1 'polypeptide(L)'
;MAEYAEVAQRTDQAEAEMAQDDQALATMEADLMAAEARIEAAEARYERARRVIERELAEMSTTVEAKVAAGQPASSDGVAVLDEDARADKVPTQRESHATKNTSARSEKEVSRDKWVAARAAEGRVRERAVKAREGLRRRARDRKLQAAELPAGETPAPEAAEEAGPEAPQSAAPKPRTAQAVETPAVKEGAQGIAARLACLKDRPNAAEKRAALVKVVTCGRENYYTFEPADVLQDLKGRGLLENGAVEELSALLAEPAAAPKPAEVPAEGWAAGAKKASEFERLDDKPFREAEGAYLRFVEGKSLASAEAELEAAEVQLGEVLRQAEARYGELPKDAPEPAKPVVAREPEVDLDEAERLEAQHDPDAHRESRGLKNTSALSSKVVSKERWESARCKEERDREHEKIAREARRAEARDLKQGAADVPDGDA
;
A
#
# COMPACT_ATOMS: atom_id res chain seq x y z
N MET A 1 25.28 -16.65 62.37
CA MET A 1 23.83 -16.80 62.12
C MET A 1 23.21 -15.53 61.57
N ALA A 2 23.54 -14.32 62.08
CA ALA A 2 23.02 -13.06 61.55
C ALA A 2 23.47 -12.74 60.11
N GLU A 3 24.73 -13.03 59.76
CA GLU A 3 25.28 -12.74 58.41
C GLU A 3 24.61 -13.56 57.28
N TYR A 4 24.22 -14.80 57.54
CA TYR A 4 23.51 -15.63 56.55
C TYR A 4 22.08 -15.14 56.30
N ALA A 5 21.43 -14.53 57.30
CA ALA A 5 20.10 -13.95 57.14
C ALA A 5 20.13 -12.67 56.32
N GLU A 6 21.16 -11.83 56.47
CA GLU A 6 21.35 -10.65 55.60
C GLU A 6 21.64 -11.03 54.14
N VAL A 7 22.44 -12.07 53.91
CA VAL A 7 22.71 -12.54 52.54
C VAL A 7 21.44 -13.09 51.89
N ALA A 8 20.64 -13.89 52.62
CA ALA A 8 19.36 -14.38 52.11
C ALA A 8 18.36 -13.24 51.81
N GLN A 9 18.30 -12.23 52.68
CA GLN A 9 17.42 -11.07 52.46
C GLN A 9 17.85 -10.25 51.24
N ARG A 10 19.16 -10.14 50.97
CA ARG A 10 19.67 -9.47 49.77
C ARG A 10 19.40 -10.25 48.50
N THR A 11 19.50 -11.59 48.52
CA THR A 11 19.15 -12.42 47.37
C THR A 11 17.66 -12.34 47.06
N ASP A 12 16.81 -12.39 48.09
CA ASP A 12 15.35 -12.28 47.92
C ASP A 12 14.96 -10.90 47.37
N GLN A 13 15.65 -9.82 47.81
CA GLN A 13 15.46 -8.48 47.27
C GLN A 13 15.92 -8.38 45.81
N ALA A 14 17.10 -8.92 45.47
CA ALA A 14 17.60 -8.90 44.10
C ALA A 14 16.73 -9.72 43.14
N GLU A 15 16.19 -10.86 43.59
CA GLU A 15 15.24 -11.65 42.81
C GLU A 15 13.90 -10.92 42.63
N ALA A 16 13.42 -10.22 43.65
CA ALA A 16 12.22 -9.40 43.55
C ALA A 16 12.40 -8.20 42.61
N GLU A 17 13.59 -7.56 42.62
CA GLU A 17 13.95 -6.49 41.69
C GLU A 17 14.03 -7.00 40.25
N MET A 18 14.71 -8.13 40.00
CA MET A 18 14.75 -8.76 38.68
C MET A 18 13.35 -9.13 38.17
N ALA A 19 12.48 -9.67 39.03
CA ALA A 19 11.11 -10.01 38.64
C ALA A 19 10.28 -8.76 38.29
N GLN A 20 10.51 -7.63 38.96
CA GLN A 20 9.88 -6.35 38.61
C GLN A 20 10.41 -5.82 37.27
N ASP A 21 11.71 -5.96 37.02
CA ASP A 21 12.32 -5.56 35.75
C ASP A 21 11.83 -6.42 34.58
N ASP A 22 11.71 -7.74 34.76
CA ASP A 22 11.14 -8.65 33.77
C ASP A 22 9.67 -8.30 33.47
N GLN A 23 8.90 -7.95 34.50
CA GLN A 23 7.51 -7.52 34.31
C GLN A 23 7.45 -6.18 33.57
N ALA A 24 8.34 -5.24 33.87
CA ALA A 24 8.43 -3.96 33.17
C ALA A 24 8.84 -4.16 31.70
N LEU A 25 9.81 -5.03 31.42
CA LEU A 25 10.21 -5.41 30.07
C LEU A 25 9.06 -6.03 29.29
N ALA A 26 8.33 -6.99 29.87
CA ALA A 26 7.18 -7.61 29.24
C ALA A 26 6.08 -6.58 28.90
N THR A 27 5.86 -5.57 29.76
CA THR A 27 4.92 -4.49 29.45
C THR A 27 5.40 -3.61 28.30
N MET A 28 6.70 -3.28 28.25
CA MET A 28 7.27 -2.50 27.15
C MET A 28 7.23 -3.26 25.82
N GLU A 29 7.52 -4.57 25.83
CA GLU A 29 7.41 -5.43 24.65
C GLU A 29 5.96 -5.52 24.14
N ALA A 30 4.98 -5.61 25.05
CA ALA A 30 3.57 -5.60 24.68
C ALA A 30 3.13 -4.26 24.06
N ASP A 31 3.61 -3.14 24.61
CA ASP A 31 3.32 -1.81 24.09
C ASP A 31 4.00 -1.57 22.73
N LEU A 32 5.24 -2.06 22.54
CA LEU A 32 5.94 -2.03 21.25
C LEU A 32 5.19 -2.84 20.19
N MET A 33 4.79 -4.06 20.51
CA MET A 33 3.98 -4.89 19.61
C MET A 33 2.64 -4.21 19.25
N ALA A 34 1.99 -3.57 20.21
CA ALA A 34 0.76 -2.81 19.97
C ALA A 34 1.00 -1.58 19.08
N ALA A 35 2.13 -0.89 19.26
CA ALA A 35 2.52 0.24 18.42
C ALA A 35 2.87 -0.21 16.98
N GLU A 36 3.64 -1.28 16.82
CA GLU A 36 3.95 -1.89 15.51
C GLU A 36 2.68 -2.29 14.75
N ALA A 37 1.72 -2.92 15.44
CA ALA A 37 0.43 -3.28 14.84
C ALA A 37 -0.38 -2.04 14.39
N ARG A 38 -0.31 -0.93 15.13
CA ARG A 38 -0.95 0.34 14.72
C ARG A 38 -0.27 0.93 13.49
N ILE A 39 1.06 0.87 13.40
CA ILE A 39 1.82 1.32 12.24
C ILE A 39 1.47 0.48 11.02
N GLU A 40 1.48 -0.85 11.12
CA GLU A 40 1.12 -1.74 10.00
C GLU A 40 -0.32 -1.48 9.53
N ALA A 41 -1.26 -1.26 10.45
CA ALA A 41 -2.62 -0.88 10.12
C ALA A 41 -2.70 0.48 9.40
N ALA A 42 -1.92 1.47 9.83
CA ALA A 42 -1.83 2.79 9.20
C ALA A 42 -1.21 2.71 7.79
N GLU A 43 -0.12 1.95 7.62
CA GLU A 43 0.50 1.68 6.31
C GLU A 43 -0.48 1.00 5.36
N ALA A 44 -1.24 0.02 5.83
CA ALA A 44 -2.28 -0.62 5.03
C ALA A 44 -3.37 0.36 4.58
N ARG A 45 -3.78 1.32 5.42
CA ARG A 45 -4.72 2.39 5.06
C ARG A 45 -4.09 3.33 4.02
N TYR A 46 -2.84 3.74 4.21
CA TYR A 46 -2.12 4.59 3.27
C TYR A 46 -1.97 3.92 1.89
N GLU A 47 -1.61 2.64 1.84
CA GLU A 47 -1.52 1.91 0.57
C GLU A 47 -2.88 1.83 -0.15
N ARG A 48 -3.97 1.63 0.58
CA ARG A 48 -5.32 1.67 0.01
C ARG A 48 -5.62 3.05 -0.57
N ALA A 49 -5.38 4.12 0.19
CA ALA A 49 -5.58 5.50 -0.25
C ALA A 49 -4.76 5.80 -1.51
N ARG A 50 -3.48 5.41 -1.53
CA ARG A 50 -2.60 5.58 -2.69
C ARG A 50 -3.13 4.87 -3.93
N ARG A 51 -3.64 3.64 -3.79
CA ARG A 51 -4.24 2.89 -4.91
C ARG A 51 -5.54 3.51 -5.40
N VAL A 52 -6.29 4.21 -4.55
CA VAL A 52 -7.47 4.99 -4.95
C VAL A 52 -7.01 6.20 -5.77
N ILE A 53 -6.05 6.99 -5.27
CA ILE A 53 -5.53 8.16 -5.99
C ILE A 53 -4.91 7.77 -7.34
N GLU A 54 -4.16 6.67 -7.40
CA GLU A 54 -3.62 6.15 -8.67
C GLU A 54 -4.74 5.76 -9.66
N ARG A 55 -5.86 5.21 -9.16
CA ARG A 55 -7.05 4.93 -9.97
C ARG A 55 -7.75 6.20 -10.45
N GLU A 56 -7.90 7.21 -9.59
CA GLU A 56 -8.49 8.50 -9.97
C GLU A 56 -7.65 9.22 -11.03
N LEU A 57 -6.33 9.24 -10.89
CA LEU A 57 -5.43 9.81 -11.90
C LEU A 57 -5.54 9.06 -13.23
N ALA A 58 -5.73 7.74 -13.19
CA ALA A 58 -5.98 6.93 -14.39
C ALA A 58 -7.38 7.19 -15.02
N GLU A 59 -8.40 7.40 -14.20
CA GLU A 59 -9.75 7.74 -14.66
C GLU A 59 -9.82 9.17 -15.23
N MET A 60 -9.10 10.12 -14.65
CA MET A 60 -8.99 11.50 -15.15
C MET A 60 -8.23 11.58 -16.47
N SER A 61 -7.16 10.80 -16.63
CA SER A 61 -6.43 10.74 -17.91
C SER A 61 -7.29 10.12 -19.02
N THR A 62 -8.05 9.07 -18.74
CA THR A 62 -8.94 8.43 -19.72
C THR A 62 -10.19 9.26 -20.05
N THR A 63 -10.75 10.03 -19.11
CA THR A 63 -11.89 10.93 -19.39
C THR A 63 -11.48 12.20 -20.15
N VAL A 64 -10.26 12.70 -19.99
CA VAL A 64 -9.73 13.79 -20.83
C VAL A 64 -9.49 13.30 -22.25
N GLU A 65 -8.91 12.11 -22.44
CA GLU A 65 -8.73 11.51 -23.77
C GLU A 65 -10.07 11.22 -24.47
N ALA A 66 -11.10 10.77 -23.72
CA ALA A 66 -12.44 10.57 -24.27
C ALA A 66 -13.15 11.87 -24.68
N LYS A 67 -12.95 12.97 -23.95
CA LYS A 67 -13.49 14.30 -24.33
C LYS A 67 -12.76 14.94 -25.51
N VAL A 68 -11.46 14.67 -25.68
CA VAL A 68 -10.69 15.12 -26.85
C VAL A 68 -11.05 14.29 -28.10
N ALA A 69 -11.38 13.01 -27.94
CA ALA A 69 -11.84 12.15 -29.03
C ALA A 69 -13.29 12.42 -29.48
N ALA A 70 -14.15 12.93 -28.58
CA ALA A 70 -15.51 13.36 -28.89
C ALA A 70 -15.54 14.86 -29.24
N GLY A 71 -15.18 15.19 -30.48
CA GLY A 71 -15.04 16.55 -30.98
C GLY A 71 -16.16 17.52 -30.59
N GLN A 72 -15.75 18.68 -30.08
CA GLN A 72 -16.56 19.90 -30.09
C GLN A 72 -16.88 20.29 -31.54
N PRO A 73 -18.15 20.55 -31.92
CA PRO A 73 -18.45 21.19 -33.18
C PRO A 73 -18.18 22.71 -33.07
N ALA A 74 -17.70 23.23 -34.19
CA ALA A 74 -17.27 24.61 -34.41
C ALA A 74 -18.25 25.68 -33.90
N SER A 75 -17.68 26.70 -33.25
CA SER A 75 -18.19 28.07 -33.28
C SER A 75 -17.02 28.99 -33.63
N SER A 76 -17.16 29.63 -34.79
CA SER A 76 -16.29 30.67 -35.32
C SER A 76 -16.40 31.95 -34.51
N ASP A 77 -15.29 32.52 -34.06
CA ASP A 77 -14.84 33.85 -34.48
C ASP A 77 -13.56 34.28 -33.73
N GLY A 78 -12.65 34.92 -34.47
CA GLY A 78 -11.87 36.03 -33.94
C GLY A 78 -10.44 35.80 -33.41
N VAL A 79 -9.48 36.12 -34.28
CA VAL A 79 -8.24 36.91 -34.03
C VAL A 79 -7.23 36.44 -32.96
N ALA A 80 -6.00 36.12 -33.41
CA ALA A 80 -4.71 36.77 -33.04
C ALA A 80 -3.52 35.84 -33.41
N VAL A 81 -2.60 36.30 -34.27
CA VAL A 81 -1.26 36.84 -33.97
C VAL A 81 -0.23 35.79 -33.52
N LEU A 82 0.85 35.76 -34.31
CA LEU A 82 2.21 35.23 -34.12
C LEU A 82 2.63 34.92 -32.66
N ASP A 83 3.26 33.75 -32.45
CA ASP A 83 4.69 33.73 -32.09
C ASP A 83 5.34 32.34 -32.28
N GLU A 84 6.60 32.39 -32.71
CA GLU A 84 7.54 31.27 -32.89
C GLU A 84 8.12 30.78 -31.54
N ASP A 85 8.75 29.60 -31.62
CA ASP A 85 9.71 29.04 -30.65
C ASP A 85 9.21 28.40 -29.34
N ALA A 86 8.94 27.10 -29.42
CA ALA A 86 9.36 26.16 -28.37
C ALA A 86 9.75 24.80 -28.96
N ARG A 87 11.03 24.47 -28.79
CA ARG A 87 11.70 23.27 -29.28
C ARG A 87 10.99 21.99 -28.84
N ALA A 88 10.91 21.06 -29.79
CA ALA A 88 10.36 19.74 -29.65
C ALA A 88 11.12 18.89 -28.62
N ASP A 89 10.46 18.59 -27.49
CA ASP A 89 10.80 17.43 -26.66
C ASP A 89 9.76 16.34 -26.94
N LYS A 90 10.16 15.36 -27.75
CA LYS A 90 9.29 14.24 -28.17
C LYS A 90 9.10 13.30 -26.98
N VAL A 91 8.06 13.54 -26.19
CA VAL A 91 7.44 12.51 -25.35
C VAL A 91 7.02 11.37 -26.29
N PRO A 92 7.37 10.09 -26.02
CA PRO A 92 6.91 8.98 -26.84
C PRO A 92 5.41 8.85 -26.66
N THR A 93 4.64 9.41 -27.59
CA THR A 93 3.21 9.20 -27.69
C THR A 93 2.98 7.70 -27.82
N GLN A 94 2.18 7.20 -26.89
CA GLN A 94 1.80 5.81 -26.79
C GLN A 94 1.15 5.43 -28.12
N ARG A 95 1.85 4.61 -28.90
CA ARG A 95 1.35 4.07 -30.16
C ARG A 95 0.11 3.25 -29.81
N GLU A 96 -1.07 3.83 -29.99
CA GLU A 96 -2.33 3.11 -29.88
C GLU A 96 -2.24 1.90 -30.80
N SER A 97 -2.17 0.71 -30.19
CA SER A 97 -2.20 -0.52 -30.93
C SER A 97 -3.53 -0.56 -31.67
N HIS A 98 -3.50 -0.42 -33.00
CA HIS A 98 -4.66 -0.60 -33.86
C HIS A 98 -5.48 -1.80 -33.39
N ALA A 99 -6.63 -1.53 -32.77
CA ALA A 99 -7.58 -2.57 -32.41
C ALA A 99 -7.96 -3.30 -33.70
N THR A 100 -7.56 -4.56 -33.80
CA THR A 100 -7.87 -5.40 -34.96
C THR A 100 -9.39 -5.61 -34.97
N LYS A 101 -10.07 -4.99 -35.95
CA LYS A 101 -11.53 -4.85 -36.07
C LYS A 101 -12.28 -6.17 -36.37
N ASN A 102 -11.79 -7.33 -35.93
CA ASN A 102 -12.38 -8.66 -36.21
C ASN A 102 -12.51 -9.52 -34.95
N THR A 103 -13.06 -8.99 -33.85
CA THR A 103 -13.39 -9.78 -32.66
C THR A 103 -14.63 -10.66 -32.84
N SER A 104 -15.47 -10.39 -33.85
CA SER A 104 -16.69 -11.17 -34.14
C SER A 104 -16.43 -12.53 -34.80
N ALA A 105 -15.23 -12.76 -35.34
CA ALA A 105 -14.85 -14.02 -35.99
C ALA A 105 -14.06 -14.98 -35.09
N ARG A 106 -13.71 -14.55 -33.86
CA ARG A 106 -12.95 -15.37 -32.91
C ARG A 106 -13.87 -15.99 -31.89
N SER A 107 -13.55 -17.21 -31.46
CA SER A 107 -14.34 -17.87 -30.43
C SER A 107 -14.20 -17.15 -29.09
N GLU A 108 -15.27 -17.12 -28.30
CA GLU A 108 -15.29 -16.44 -27.00
C GLU A 108 -14.18 -16.95 -26.05
N LYS A 109 -13.79 -18.22 -26.18
CA LYS A 109 -12.66 -18.81 -25.44
C LYS A 109 -11.30 -18.22 -25.85
N GLU A 110 -11.10 -17.94 -27.13
CA GLU A 110 -9.87 -17.27 -27.61
C GLU A 110 -9.82 -15.82 -27.16
N VAL A 111 -10.96 -15.11 -27.23
CA VAL A 111 -11.06 -13.73 -26.73
C VAL A 111 -10.82 -13.68 -25.21
N SER A 112 -11.37 -14.63 -24.45
CA SER A 112 -11.10 -14.73 -23.01
C SER A 112 -9.64 -15.05 -22.71
N ARG A 113 -8.99 -15.91 -23.51
CA ARG A 113 -7.58 -16.25 -23.35
C ARG A 113 -6.68 -15.06 -23.66
N ASP A 114 -6.94 -14.34 -24.75
CA ASP A 114 -6.19 -13.16 -25.14
C ASP A 114 -6.36 -12.03 -24.12
N LYS A 115 -7.58 -11.83 -23.58
CA LYS A 115 -7.83 -10.89 -22.47
C LYS A 115 -7.03 -11.27 -21.22
N TRP A 116 -6.99 -12.55 -20.85
CA TRP A 116 -6.22 -13.01 -19.69
C TRP A 116 -4.71 -12.84 -19.88
N VAL A 117 -4.19 -13.14 -21.07
CA VAL A 117 -2.77 -12.91 -21.41
C VAL A 117 -2.41 -11.43 -21.41
N ALA A 118 -3.28 -10.58 -21.98
CA ALA A 118 -3.10 -9.14 -21.97
C ALA A 118 -3.12 -8.56 -20.55
N ALA A 119 -4.02 -9.05 -19.69
CA ALA A 119 -4.09 -8.67 -18.28
C ALA A 119 -2.82 -9.06 -17.51
N ARG A 120 -2.34 -10.31 -17.66
CA ARG A 120 -1.07 -10.77 -17.08
C ARG A 120 0.14 -9.98 -17.56
N ALA A 121 0.19 -9.64 -18.86
CA ALA A 121 1.26 -8.81 -19.41
C ALA A 121 1.22 -7.37 -18.88
N ALA A 122 0.02 -6.81 -18.66
CA ALA A 122 -0.15 -5.52 -18.03
C ALA A 122 0.31 -5.55 -16.57
N GLU A 123 -0.07 -6.58 -15.82
CA GLU A 123 0.37 -6.80 -14.43
C GLU A 123 1.91 -6.91 -14.32
N GLY A 124 2.54 -7.64 -15.24
CA GLY A 124 4.01 -7.73 -15.31
C GLY A 124 4.68 -6.37 -15.49
N ARG A 125 4.16 -5.53 -16.41
CA ARG A 125 4.67 -4.17 -16.61
C ARG A 125 4.49 -3.28 -15.38
N VAL A 126 3.39 -3.44 -14.64
CA VAL A 126 3.16 -2.71 -13.38
C VAL A 126 4.16 -3.14 -12.31
N ARG A 127 4.40 -4.45 -12.15
CA ARG A 127 5.41 -4.97 -11.22
C ARG A 127 6.82 -4.48 -11.56
N GLU A 128 7.21 -4.49 -12.84
CA GLU A 128 8.50 -3.96 -13.27
C GLU A 128 8.65 -2.45 -13.00
N ARG A 129 7.59 -1.66 -13.22
CA ARG A 129 7.58 -0.23 -12.87
C ARG A 129 7.72 -0.02 -11.36
N ALA A 130 7.04 -0.82 -10.54
CA ALA A 130 7.14 -0.77 -9.08
C ALA A 130 8.55 -1.14 -8.58
N VAL A 131 9.15 -2.19 -9.14
CA VAL A 131 10.55 -2.57 -8.85
C VAL A 131 11.51 -1.45 -9.23
N LYS A 132 11.36 -0.87 -10.42
CA LYS A 132 12.19 0.24 -10.90
C LYS A 132 12.04 1.50 -10.04
N ALA A 133 10.82 1.80 -9.58
CA ALA A 133 10.57 2.91 -8.66
C ALA A 133 11.24 2.69 -7.29
N ARG A 134 11.13 1.47 -6.73
CA ARG A 134 11.78 1.08 -5.47
C ARG A 134 13.30 1.14 -5.59
N GLU A 135 13.86 0.69 -6.71
CA GLU A 135 15.28 0.80 -7.01
C GLU A 135 15.72 2.26 -7.15
N GLY A 136 14.91 3.11 -7.78
CA GLY A 136 15.15 4.55 -7.89
C GLY A 136 15.20 5.24 -6.53
N LEU A 137 14.31 4.89 -5.60
CA LEU A 137 14.35 5.37 -4.22
C LEU A 137 15.62 4.92 -3.48
N ARG A 138 16.00 3.64 -3.62
CA ARG A 138 17.24 3.11 -3.04
C ARG A 138 18.49 3.77 -3.61
N ARG A 139 18.50 4.10 -4.91
CA ARG A 139 19.60 4.87 -5.54
C ARG A 139 19.65 6.29 -4.97
N ARG A 140 18.54 7.03 -4.94
CA ARG A 140 18.50 8.38 -4.36
C ARG A 140 18.92 8.40 -2.89
N ALA A 141 18.56 7.39 -2.11
CA ALA A 141 18.99 7.27 -0.72
C ALA A 141 20.52 7.05 -0.61
N ARG A 142 21.11 6.23 -1.49
CA ARG A 142 22.56 6.06 -1.59
C ARG A 142 23.27 7.33 -2.06
N ASP A 143 22.75 7.98 -3.10
CA ASP A 143 23.30 9.23 -3.62
C ASP A 143 23.25 10.34 -2.56
N ARG A 144 22.17 10.42 -1.79
CA ARG A 144 22.06 11.35 -0.65
C ARG A 144 23.06 11.03 0.45
N LYS A 145 23.33 9.75 0.72
CA LYS A 145 24.34 9.32 1.70
C LYS A 145 25.76 9.65 1.23
N LEU A 146 26.04 9.52 -0.07
CA LEU A 146 27.32 9.91 -0.67
C LEU A 146 27.51 11.43 -0.67
N GLN A 147 26.49 12.21 -1.04
CA GLN A 147 26.53 13.67 -0.98
C GLN A 147 26.71 14.20 0.45
N ALA A 148 26.14 13.53 1.45
CA ALA A 148 26.35 13.85 2.86
C ALA A 148 27.78 13.53 3.34
N ALA A 149 28.45 12.57 2.69
CA ALA A 149 29.84 12.20 2.99
C ALA A 149 30.87 13.07 2.22
N GLU A 150 30.49 13.66 1.08
CA GLU A 150 31.33 14.56 0.26
C GLU A 150 31.34 16.03 0.73
N LEU A 151 30.55 16.39 1.75
CA LEU A 151 30.65 17.71 2.37
C LEU A 151 31.96 17.78 3.21
N PRO A 152 32.91 18.67 2.87
CA PRO A 152 34.15 18.80 3.62
C PRO A 152 33.85 19.30 5.04
N ALA A 153 34.39 18.59 6.03
CA ALA A 153 34.25 18.87 7.47
C ALA A 153 35.04 20.11 7.92
N GLY A 154 35.00 21.21 7.16
CA GLY A 154 35.87 22.36 7.38
C GLY A 154 35.34 23.66 6.80
N GLU A 155 34.15 24.08 7.22
CA GLU A 155 33.75 25.50 7.18
C GLU A 155 32.56 25.76 8.11
N THR A 156 32.80 25.61 9.41
CA THR A 156 31.99 26.28 10.45
C THR A 156 32.57 27.67 10.69
N PRO A 157 31.88 28.78 10.34
CA PRO A 157 32.24 30.09 10.86
C PRO A 157 31.98 30.12 12.37
N ALA A 158 33.00 30.50 13.13
CA ALA A 158 32.96 30.61 14.59
C ALA A 158 31.96 31.69 15.06
N PRO A 159 31.08 31.41 16.04
CA PRO A 159 30.28 32.44 16.68
C PRO A 159 31.02 32.98 17.92
N GLU A 160 31.41 34.26 17.87
CA GLU A 160 31.77 35.01 19.08
C GLU A 160 30.50 35.53 19.78
N ALA A 161 30.32 35.07 21.03
CA ALA A 161 29.68 35.71 22.17
C ALA A 161 28.31 36.39 22.01
N ALA A 162 27.26 35.65 22.38
CA ALA A 162 26.14 36.19 23.16
C ALA A 162 25.54 35.06 24.04
N GLU A 163 25.36 35.37 25.31
CA GLU A 163 24.98 34.49 26.41
C GLU A 163 23.58 33.86 26.33
N GLU A 164 23.47 32.71 27.01
CA GLU A 164 22.25 32.07 27.58
C GLU A 164 21.17 31.51 26.64
N ALA A 165 21.26 30.20 26.36
CA ALA A 165 20.23 29.17 26.65
C ALA A 165 20.63 27.83 26.00
N GLY A 166 20.41 26.71 26.70
CA GLY A 166 20.93 25.37 26.36
C GLY A 166 20.47 24.78 25.02
N PRO A 167 21.15 23.74 24.51
CA PRO A 167 20.85 23.18 23.19
C PRO A 167 19.69 22.20 23.28
N GLU A 168 18.49 22.66 22.94
CA GLU A 168 17.45 21.79 22.40
C GLU A 168 17.93 21.23 21.05
N ALA A 169 17.83 19.91 20.89
CA ALA A 169 18.14 19.21 19.66
C ALA A 169 17.38 19.82 18.47
N PRO A 170 18.00 19.91 17.27
CA PRO A 170 17.30 20.41 16.10
C PRO A 170 16.15 19.46 15.78
N GLN A 171 14.92 19.91 16.09
CA GLN A 171 13.70 19.30 15.60
C GLN A 171 13.79 19.25 14.08
N SER A 172 14.12 18.06 13.57
CA SER A 172 13.90 17.67 12.19
C SER A 172 12.50 18.15 11.80
N ALA A 173 12.43 19.15 10.93
CA ALA A 173 11.18 19.71 10.46
C ALA A 173 10.32 18.58 9.89
N ALA A 174 9.36 18.12 10.69
CA ALA A 174 8.35 17.18 10.26
C ALA A 174 7.67 17.75 9.00
N PRO A 175 7.40 16.91 7.99
CA PRO A 175 6.67 17.35 6.81
C PRO A 175 5.34 17.94 7.28
N LYS A 176 5.13 19.24 7.05
CA LYS A 176 3.87 19.93 7.35
C LYS A 176 2.70 19.05 6.87
N PRO A 177 1.76 18.67 7.75
CA PRO A 177 0.60 17.89 7.34
C PRO A 177 -0.13 18.68 6.26
N ARG A 178 -0.21 18.09 5.06
CA ARG A 178 -0.89 18.64 3.88
C ARG A 178 -2.38 18.30 3.93
N THR A 179 -3.01 18.32 5.10
CA THR A 179 -4.45 18.11 5.20
C THR A 179 -5.14 19.46 5.18
N ALA A 180 -5.74 19.78 4.03
CA ALA A 180 -6.74 20.83 3.95
C ALA A 180 -7.80 20.50 5.00
N GLN A 181 -7.91 21.33 6.06
CA GLN A 181 -8.95 21.19 7.07
C GLN A 181 -10.28 20.99 6.35
N ALA A 182 -11.02 19.93 6.71
CA ALA A 182 -12.31 19.64 6.11
C ALA A 182 -13.28 20.77 6.48
N VAL A 183 -13.38 21.79 5.62
CA VAL A 183 -14.28 22.94 5.81
C VAL A 183 -15.69 22.50 5.47
N GLU A 184 -16.63 22.77 6.38
CA GLU A 184 -18.03 22.46 6.15
C GLU A 184 -18.65 23.48 5.17
N THR A 185 -18.86 23.05 3.93
CA THR A 185 -19.50 23.86 2.89
C THR A 185 -21.03 23.66 2.88
N PRO A 186 -21.83 24.59 2.34
CA PRO A 186 -23.27 24.38 2.20
C PRO A 186 -23.62 23.13 1.38
N ALA A 187 -22.81 22.78 0.38
CA ALA A 187 -22.95 21.56 -0.40
C ALA A 187 -22.78 20.29 0.45
N VAL A 188 -21.88 20.30 1.46
CA VAL A 188 -21.70 19.19 2.41
C VAL A 188 -22.95 19.02 3.28
N LYS A 189 -23.60 20.12 3.70
CA LYS A 189 -24.84 20.06 4.49
C LYS A 189 -26.01 19.51 3.66
N GLU A 190 -26.18 19.99 2.44
CA GLU A 190 -27.19 19.47 1.51
C GLU A 190 -26.94 17.98 1.20
N GLY A 191 -25.68 17.60 0.98
CA GLY A 191 -25.27 16.22 0.77
C GLY A 191 -25.61 15.31 1.95
N ALA A 192 -25.30 15.75 3.18
CA ALA A 192 -25.63 15.02 4.39
C ALA A 192 -27.13 14.78 4.54
N GLN A 193 -27.95 15.81 4.25
CA GLN A 193 -29.41 15.70 4.25
C GLN A 193 -29.91 14.74 3.16
N GLY A 194 -29.32 14.78 1.97
CA GLY A 194 -29.64 13.86 0.86
C GLY A 194 -29.38 12.40 1.21
N ILE A 195 -28.20 12.11 1.78
CA ILE A 195 -27.86 10.77 2.25
C ILE A 195 -28.80 10.33 3.38
N ALA A 196 -29.05 11.17 4.38
CA ALA A 196 -29.97 10.84 5.47
C ALA A 196 -31.40 10.53 4.96
N ALA A 197 -31.90 11.29 3.99
CA ALA A 197 -33.20 11.03 3.36
C ALA A 197 -33.23 9.69 2.63
N ARG A 198 -32.16 9.32 1.91
CA ARG A 198 -32.05 8.00 1.27
C ARG A 198 -31.99 6.86 2.27
N LEU A 199 -31.27 7.04 3.38
CA LEU A 199 -31.20 6.06 4.46
C LEU A 199 -32.57 5.85 5.14
N ALA A 200 -33.36 6.91 5.29
CA ALA A 200 -34.72 6.80 5.82
C ALA A 200 -35.62 5.91 4.94
N CYS A 201 -35.47 5.96 3.61
CA CYS A 201 -36.21 5.11 2.67
C CYS A 201 -35.84 3.62 2.73
N LEU A 202 -34.71 3.24 3.36
CA LEU A 202 -34.30 1.83 3.47
C LEU A 202 -35.24 1.02 4.37
N LYS A 203 -35.96 1.68 5.29
CA LYS A 203 -36.94 1.02 6.16
C LYS A 203 -38.04 0.31 5.37
N ASP A 204 -38.38 0.85 4.20
CA ASP A 204 -39.46 0.36 3.32
C ASP A 204 -39.08 -0.90 2.50
N ARG A 205 -37.82 -1.33 2.53
CA ARG A 205 -37.42 -2.59 1.87
C ARG A 205 -37.91 -3.80 2.70
N PRO A 206 -38.41 -4.87 2.09
CA PRO A 206 -38.91 -6.03 2.84
C PRO A 206 -37.79 -7.01 3.25
N ASN A 207 -36.68 -7.05 2.51
CA ASN A 207 -35.62 -8.06 2.66
C ASN A 207 -34.35 -7.46 3.31
N ALA A 208 -33.83 -8.11 4.36
CA ALA A 208 -32.63 -7.68 5.06
C ALA A 208 -31.37 -7.66 4.16
N ALA A 209 -31.23 -8.65 3.26
CA ALA A 209 -30.10 -8.69 2.34
C ALA A 209 -30.12 -7.51 1.34
N GLU A 210 -31.30 -7.16 0.83
CA GLU A 210 -31.49 -5.99 -0.05
C GLU A 210 -31.31 -4.68 0.72
N LYS A 211 -31.76 -4.61 1.98
CA LYS A 211 -31.50 -3.46 2.86
C LYS A 211 -30.02 -3.24 3.03
N ARG A 212 -29.25 -4.29 3.32
CA ARG A 212 -27.79 -4.22 3.48
C ARG A 212 -27.09 -3.78 2.20
N ALA A 213 -27.44 -4.36 1.05
CA ALA A 213 -26.86 -3.97 -0.24
C ALA A 213 -27.18 -2.50 -0.57
N ALA A 214 -28.42 -2.06 -0.35
CA ALA A 214 -28.81 -0.67 -0.56
C ALA A 214 -28.17 0.29 0.44
N LEU A 215 -28.00 -0.13 1.71
CA LEU A 215 -27.28 0.62 2.74
C LEU A 215 -25.82 0.87 2.30
N VAL A 216 -25.10 -0.19 1.93
CA VAL A 216 -23.73 -0.09 1.43
C VAL A 216 -23.66 0.80 0.19
N LYS A 217 -24.60 0.67 -0.74
CA LYS A 217 -24.70 1.56 -1.91
C LYS A 217 -24.90 3.03 -1.51
N VAL A 218 -25.78 3.34 -0.56
CA VAL A 218 -26.07 4.72 -0.15
C VAL A 218 -24.89 5.37 0.56
N VAL A 219 -24.28 4.67 1.53
CA VAL A 219 -23.14 5.20 2.31
C VAL A 219 -21.84 5.30 1.51
N THR A 220 -21.76 4.65 0.34
CA THR A 220 -20.60 4.72 -0.57
C THR A 220 -20.91 5.43 -1.89
N CYS A 221 -22.12 5.99 -2.06
CA CYS A 221 -22.61 6.49 -3.36
C CYS A 221 -22.45 5.47 -4.52
N GLY A 222 -22.55 4.17 -4.22
CA GLY A 222 -22.37 3.07 -5.15
C GLY A 222 -20.91 2.76 -5.49
N ARG A 223 -19.96 3.31 -4.73
CA ARG A 223 -18.52 3.17 -4.95
C ARG A 223 -17.83 2.52 -3.74
N GLU A 224 -18.08 1.23 -3.55
CA GLU A 224 -17.64 0.47 -2.37
C GLU A 224 -16.12 0.47 -2.11
N ASN A 225 -15.29 0.72 -3.13
CA ASN A 225 -13.83 0.67 -3.04
C ASN A 225 -13.15 2.02 -3.31
N TYR A 226 -13.91 3.11 -3.21
CA TYR A 226 -13.43 4.46 -3.50
C TYR A 226 -13.03 5.22 -2.24
N TYR A 227 -13.73 5.01 -1.14
CA TYR A 227 -13.48 5.72 0.11
C TYR A 227 -12.65 4.88 1.08
N THR A 228 -11.89 5.56 1.95
CA THR A 228 -11.07 4.94 2.99
C THR A 228 -11.78 4.80 4.34
N PHE A 229 -12.88 5.53 4.55
CA PHE A 229 -13.71 5.43 5.75
C PHE A 229 -14.52 4.12 5.78
N GLU A 230 -14.91 3.69 6.97
CA GLU A 230 -15.85 2.58 7.13
C GLU A 230 -17.30 3.07 6.96
N PRO A 231 -18.21 2.25 6.40
CA PRO A 231 -19.63 2.60 6.32
C PRO A 231 -20.26 3.05 7.65
N ALA A 232 -19.74 2.55 8.77
CA ALA A 232 -20.15 2.95 10.11
C ALA A 232 -19.81 4.43 10.42
N ASP A 233 -18.70 4.96 9.92
CA ASP A 233 -18.27 6.34 10.15
C ASP A 233 -19.27 7.35 9.59
N VAL A 234 -19.86 7.04 8.42
CA VAL A 234 -20.92 7.86 7.82
C VAL A 234 -22.16 7.87 8.70
N LEU A 235 -22.56 6.73 9.27
CA LEU A 235 -23.71 6.64 10.17
C LEU A 235 -23.47 7.43 11.46
N GLN A 236 -22.26 7.36 12.03
CA GLN A 236 -21.89 8.11 13.23
C GLN A 236 -21.79 9.62 12.97
N ASP A 237 -21.26 10.06 11.82
CA ASP A 237 -21.24 11.50 11.46
C ASP A 237 -22.66 12.05 11.24
N LEU A 238 -23.54 11.29 10.57
CA LEU A 238 -24.96 11.66 10.41
C LEU A 238 -25.72 11.70 11.76
N LYS A 239 -25.41 10.78 12.68
CA LYS A 239 -25.90 10.79 14.07
C LYS A 239 -25.41 12.04 14.81
N GLY A 240 -24.12 12.35 14.73
CA GLY A 240 -23.53 13.54 15.36
C GLY A 240 -24.12 14.86 14.84
N ARG A 241 -24.60 14.87 13.59
CA ARG A 241 -25.32 16.00 12.99
C ARG A 241 -26.80 16.07 13.37
N GLY A 242 -27.34 15.06 14.07
CA GLY A 242 -28.76 14.97 14.39
C GLY A 242 -29.68 14.72 13.18
N LEU A 243 -29.13 14.17 12.08
CA LEU A 243 -29.88 13.85 10.87
C LEU A 243 -30.45 12.42 10.88
N LEU A 244 -29.93 11.56 11.76
CA LEU A 244 -30.43 10.21 12.01
C LEU A 244 -30.74 10.01 13.49
N GLU A 245 -31.84 9.31 13.77
CA GLU A 245 -32.20 8.90 15.13
C GLU A 245 -31.30 7.76 15.62
N ASN A 246 -31.00 7.74 16.93
CA ASN A 246 -30.13 6.72 17.53
C ASN A 246 -30.58 5.28 17.24
N GLY A 247 -31.89 4.99 17.34
CA GLY A 247 -32.42 3.66 17.05
C GLY A 247 -32.22 3.25 15.59
N ALA A 248 -32.36 4.18 14.64
CA ALA A 248 -32.11 3.90 13.23
C ALA A 248 -30.61 3.62 12.98
N VAL A 249 -29.71 4.33 13.67
CA VAL A 249 -28.27 4.10 13.55
C VAL A 249 -27.90 2.71 14.07
N GLU A 250 -28.45 2.29 15.21
CA GLU A 250 -28.22 0.96 15.78
C GLU A 250 -28.71 -0.16 14.85
N GLU A 251 -29.92 -0.03 14.29
CA GLU A 251 -30.47 -0.98 13.31
C GLU A 251 -29.58 -1.08 12.05
N LEU A 252 -29.18 0.06 11.49
CA LEU A 252 -28.34 0.10 10.29
C LEU A 252 -26.93 -0.43 10.57
N SER A 253 -26.38 -0.17 11.76
CA SER A 253 -25.06 -0.67 12.17
C SER A 253 -25.09 -2.19 12.39
N ALA A 254 -26.18 -2.72 12.96
CA ALA A 254 -26.39 -4.16 13.09
C ALA A 254 -26.46 -4.85 11.72
N LEU A 255 -27.14 -4.23 10.74
CA LEU A 255 -27.19 -4.74 9.36
C LEU A 255 -25.81 -4.75 8.67
N LEU A 256 -24.93 -3.80 8.99
CA LEU A 256 -23.56 -3.81 8.48
C LEU A 256 -22.70 -4.91 9.11
N ALA A 257 -22.91 -5.16 10.41
CA ALA A 257 -22.19 -6.19 11.18
C ALA A 257 -22.60 -7.63 10.81
N GLU A 258 -23.81 -7.85 10.31
CA GLU A 258 -24.22 -9.17 9.83
C GLU A 258 -23.31 -9.64 8.67
N PRO A 259 -22.78 -10.88 8.72
CA PRO A 259 -21.96 -11.42 7.66
C PRO A 259 -22.76 -11.49 6.37
N ALA A 260 -22.13 -11.14 5.25
CA ALA A 260 -22.77 -11.14 3.94
C ALA A 260 -23.28 -12.55 3.60
N ALA A 261 -24.57 -12.82 3.87
CA ALA A 261 -25.22 -14.03 3.41
C ALA A 261 -25.23 -13.98 1.88
N ALA A 262 -24.61 -14.99 1.24
CA ALA A 262 -24.63 -15.09 -0.21
C ALA A 262 -26.09 -15.00 -0.70
N PRO A 263 -26.41 -14.11 -1.65
CA PRO A 263 -27.77 -13.97 -2.13
C PRO A 263 -28.19 -15.32 -2.72
N LYS A 264 -29.08 -16.03 -2.01
CA LYS A 264 -29.74 -17.19 -2.60
C LYS A 264 -30.56 -16.64 -3.78
N PRO A 265 -30.31 -17.09 -5.02
CA PRO A 265 -31.14 -16.66 -6.14
C PRO A 265 -32.56 -17.09 -5.82
N ALA A 266 -33.45 -16.12 -5.57
CA ALA A 266 -34.86 -16.39 -5.49
C ALA A 266 -35.27 -16.92 -6.87
N GLU A 267 -35.71 -18.17 -6.95
CA GLU A 267 -36.36 -18.73 -8.13
C GLU A 267 -37.66 -17.97 -8.35
N VAL A 268 -37.58 -16.83 -9.03
CA VAL A 268 -38.77 -16.07 -9.44
C VAL A 268 -39.34 -16.78 -10.67
N PRO A 269 -40.58 -17.30 -10.62
CA PRO A 269 -41.22 -17.92 -11.78
C PRO A 269 -41.29 -16.93 -12.93
N ALA A 270 -40.84 -17.34 -14.12
CA ALA A 270 -40.74 -16.49 -15.30
C ALA A 270 -42.06 -15.78 -15.69
N GLU A 271 -43.21 -16.34 -15.30
CA GLU A 271 -44.54 -15.84 -15.63
C GLU A 271 -44.97 -14.59 -14.82
N GLY A 272 -44.30 -14.27 -13.70
CA GLY A 272 -44.62 -13.10 -12.86
C GLY A 272 -43.74 -11.87 -13.08
N TRP A 273 -42.63 -12.00 -13.82
CA TRP A 273 -41.56 -11.00 -13.87
C TRP A 273 -42.02 -9.68 -14.51
N ALA A 274 -42.78 -9.75 -15.60
CA ALA A 274 -43.27 -8.57 -16.32
C ALA A 274 -44.31 -7.76 -15.52
N ALA A 275 -45.14 -8.43 -14.71
CA ALA A 275 -46.13 -7.76 -13.86
C ALA A 275 -45.49 -7.16 -12.60
N GLY A 276 -44.50 -7.83 -12.01
CA GLY A 276 -43.68 -7.30 -10.91
C GLY A 276 -42.82 -6.11 -11.34
N ALA A 277 -42.20 -6.17 -12.52
CA ALA A 277 -41.37 -5.09 -13.06
C ALA A 277 -42.16 -3.80 -13.32
N LYS A 278 -43.42 -3.90 -13.81
CA LYS A 278 -44.29 -2.72 -14.03
C LYS A 278 -44.73 -2.05 -12.72
N LYS A 279 -45.00 -2.83 -11.66
CA LYS A 279 -45.31 -2.26 -10.33
C LYS A 279 -44.09 -1.68 -9.63
N ALA A 280 -42.91 -2.28 -9.83
CA ALA A 280 -41.65 -1.77 -9.28
C ALA A 280 -41.19 -0.46 -9.97
N SER A 281 -41.51 -0.26 -11.26
CA SER A 281 -41.16 0.98 -11.98
C SER A 281 -42.00 2.20 -11.60
N GLU A 282 -43.19 2.02 -11.00
CA GLU A 282 -44.09 3.14 -10.65
C GLU A 282 -43.70 3.86 -9.35
N PHE A 283 -42.86 3.24 -8.49
CA PHE A 283 -42.32 3.87 -7.28
C PHE A 283 -40.80 3.88 -7.34
N GLU A 284 -40.25 4.86 -8.06
CA GLU A 284 -38.80 5.06 -8.13
C GLU A 284 -38.28 5.56 -6.77
N ARG A 285 -37.79 4.63 -5.95
CA ARG A 285 -37.31 4.90 -4.59
C ARG A 285 -36.10 5.83 -4.62
N LEU A 286 -35.96 6.66 -3.59
CA LEU A 286 -34.88 7.65 -3.50
C LEU A 286 -33.48 7.01 -3.50
N ASP A 287 -33.30 5.80 -2.97
CA ASP A 287 -32.04 5.07 -2.95
C ASP A 287 -31.64 4.45 -4.31
N ASP A 288 -32.59 4.37 -5.25
CA ASP A 288 -32.33 3.87 -6.61
C ASP A 288 -31.98 5.00 -7.60
N LYS A 289 -32.29 6.25 -7.27
CA LYS A 289 -31.96 7.44 -8.07
C LYS A 289 -30.44 7.67 -8.13
N PRO A 290 -29.90 8.27 -9.22
CA PRO A 290 -28.49 8.63 -9.29
C PRO A 290 -28.12 9.58 -8.14
N PHE A 291 -26.89 9.45 -7.63
CA PHE A 291 -26.37 10.29 -6.57
C PHE A 291 -26.12 11.72 -7.06
N ARG A 292 -26.42 12.70 -6.21
CA ARG A 292 -26.15 14.12 -6.50
C ARG A 292 -24.71 14.47 -6.16
N GLU A 293 -24.18 15.51 -6.81
CA GLU A 293 -22.82 15.99 -6.53
C GLU A 293 -22.62 16.40 -5.06
N ALA A 294 -23.65 16.99 -4.43
CA ALA A 294 -23.65 17.34 -3.02
C ALA A 294 -23.44 16.13 -2.11
N GLU A 295 -24.07 14.99 -2.41
CA GLU A 295 -23.93 13.73 -1.64
C GLU A 295 -22.49 13.20 -1.75
N GLY A 296 -21.89 13.27 -2.95
CA GLY A 296 -20.48 12.95 -3.15
C GLY A 296 -19.53 13.91 -2.41
N ALA A 297 -19.84 15.21 -2.38
CA ALA A 297 -19.06 16.20 -1.64
C ALA A 297 -19.10 15.95 -0.12
N TYR A 298 -20.25 15.53 0.41
CA TYR A 298 -20.38 15.11 1.81
C TYR A 298 -19.53 13.88 2.14
N LEU A 299 -19.54 12.83 1.30
CA LEU A 299 -18.70 11.65 1.55
C LEU A 299 -17.20 11.98 1.52
N ARG A 300 -16.74 12.83 0.61
CA ARG A 300 -15.34 13.32 0.62
C ARG A 300 -15.00 14.12 1.87
N PHE A 301 -15.97 14.85 2.41
CA PHE A 301 -15.80 15.57 3.67
C PHE A 301 -15.66 14.59 4.86
N VAL A 302 -16.46 13.53 4.91
CA VAL A 302 -16.33 12.46 5.93
C VAL A 302 -14.97 11.77 5.80
N GLU A 303 -14.53 11.48 4.56
CA GLU A 303 -13.20 10.95 4.30
C GLU A 303 -12.10 11.88 4.83
N GLY A 304 -12.15 13.17 4.51
CA GLY A 304 -11.20 14.15 5.01
C GLY A 304 -11.15 14.22 6.55
N LYS A 305 -12.30 14.11 7.22
CA LYS A 305 -12.35 14.00 8.69
C LYS A 305 -11.69 12.72 9.21
N SER A 306 -12.00 11.57 8.60
CA SER A 306 -11.43 10.28 9.02
C SER A 306 -9.91 10.26 8.85
N LEU A 307 -9.41 10.83 7.76
CA LEU A 307 -7.98 10.97 7.50
C LEU A 307 -7.32 11.90 8.51
N ALA A 308 -7.93 13.06 8.81
CA ALA A 308 -7.40 13.97 9.83
C ALA A 308 -7.36 13.33 11.23
N SER A 309 -8.36 12.52 11.59
CA SER A 309 -8.35 11.75 12.85
C SER A 309 -7.23 10.72 12.87
N ALA A 310 -7.06 9.96 11.78
CA ALA A 310 -6.01 8.97 11.67
C ALA A 310 -4.60 9.59 11.70
N GLU A 311 -4.41 10.76 11.11
CA GLU A 311 -3.16 11.52 11.19
C GLU A 311 -2.88 11.97 12.63
N ALA A 312 -3.88 12.47 13.35
CA ALA A 312 -3.73 12.85 14.75
C ALA A 312 -3.41 11.64 15.66
N GLU A 313 -4.02 10.48 15.39
CA GLU A 313 -3.70 9.22 16.07
C GLU A 313 -2.26 8.76 15.79
N LEU A 314 -1.80 8.90 14.55
CA LEU A 314 -0.42 8.59 14.16
C LEU A 314 0.57 9.51 14.90
N GLU A 315 0.33 10.82 14.88
CA GLU A 315 1.17 11.79 15.60
C GLU A 315 1.23 11.48 17.10
N ALA A 316 0.09 11.16 17.72
CA ALA A 316 0.05 10.75 19.13
C ALA A 316 0.85 9.45 19.38
N ALA A 317 0.76 8.47 18.47
CA ALA A 317 1.52 7.23 18.57
C ALA A 317 3.03 7.45 18.39
N GLU A 318 3.44 8.35 17.50
CA GLU A 318 4.84 8.74 17.32
C GLU A 318 5.42 9.40 18.57
N VAL A 319 4.64 10.27 19.22
CA VAL A 319 5.02 10.87 20.51
C VAL A 319 5.19 9.79 21.59
N GLN A 320 4.24 8.86 21.71
CA GLN A 320 4.33 7.75 22.66
C GLN A 320 5.56 6.87 22.40
N LEU A 321 5.84 6.54 21.14
CA LEU A 321 7.03 5.77 20.78
C LEU A 321 8.31 6.52 21.16
N GLY A 322 8.37 7.83 20.91
CA GLY A 322 9.50 8.67 21.32
C GLY A 322 9.71 8.71 22.84
N GLU A 323 8.63 8.72 23.62
CA GLU A 323 8.70 8.62 25.08
C GLU A 323 9.23 7.26 25.55
N VAL A 324 8.74 6.16 24.97
CA VAL A 324 9.21 4.81 25.28
C VAL A 324 10.70 4.65 24.93
N LEU A 325 11.13 5.17 23.78
CA LEU A 325 12.54 5.16 23.38
C LEU A 325 13.41 5.96 24.36
N ARG A 326 12.97 7.15 24.79
CA ARG A 326 13.70 7.91 25.83
C ARG A 326 13.76 7.16 27.16
N GLN A 327 12.69 6.47 27.55
CA GLN A 327 12.70 5.66 28.78
C GLN A 327 13.66 4.48 28.68
N ALA A 328 13.70 3.81 27.52
CA ALA A 328 14.65 2.74 27.25
C ALA A 328 16.10 3.26 27.24
N GLU A 329 16.37 4.39 26.60
CA GLU A 329 17.67 5.06 26.63
C GLU A 329 18.05 5.51 28.04
N ALA A 330 17.12 6.00 28.86
CA ALA A 330 17.41 6.35 30.25
C ALA A 330 17.73 5.13 31.12
N ARG A 331 17.10 3.97 30.85
CA ARG A 331 17.32 2.72 31.59
C ARG A 331 18.56 1.95 31.12
N TYR A 332 18.87 2.00 29.83
CA TYR A 332 19.90 1.15 29.19
C TYR A 332 21.02 1.93 28.49
N GLY A 333 20.90 3.26 28.35
CA GLY A 333 21.87 4.12 27.66
C GLY A 333 23.14 4.40 28.46
N GLU A 334 23.12 4.17 29.78
CA GLU A 334 24.34 4.08 30.57
C GLU A 334 24.82 2.63 30.60
N LEU A 335 25.42 2.17 29.50
CA LEU A 335 26.39 1.08 29.60
C LEU A 335 27.46 1.52 30.61
N PRO A 336 27.67 0.79 31.72
CA PRO A 336 28.65 1.18 32.71
C PRO A 336 30.01 1.38 32.03
N LYS A 337 30.61 2.56 32.17
CA LYS A 337 31.97 2.85 31.68
C LYS A 337 33.03 1.94 32.33
N ASP A 338 32.65 1.28 33.43
CA ASP A 338 33.45 0.27 34.14
C ASP A 338 33.04 -1.18 33.79
N ALA A 339 32.21 -1.39 32.76
CA ALA A 339 32.09 -2.71 32.17
C ALA A 339 33.50 -3.12 31.71
N PRO A 340 34.02 -4.29 32.17
CA PRO A 340 35.36 -4.72 31.79
C PRO A 340 35.43 -4.67 30.27
N GLU A 341 36.45 -3.97 29.74
CA GLU A 341 36.78 -3.95 28.32
C GLU A 341 36.46 -5.34 27.75
N PRO A 342 35.56 -5.46 26.75
CA PRO A 342 35.35 -6.76 26.12
C PRO A 342 36.74 -7.19 25.69
N ALA A 343 37.23 -8.26 26.32
CA ALA A 343 38.59 -8.73 26.16
C ALA A 343 38.91 -8.67 24.68
N LYS A 344 39.99 -7.93 24.32
CA LYS A 344 40.47 -7.71 22.94
C LYS A 344 39.89 -8.78 22.04
N PRO A 345 39.11 -8.44 20.99
CA PRO A 345 38.51 -9.45 20.14
C PRO A 345 39.64 -10.42 19.80
N VAL A 346 39.57 -11.61 20.41
CA VAL A 346 40.38 -12.71 19.95
C VAL A 346 39.97 -12.74 18.50
N VAL A 347 40.94 -12.54 17.62
CA VAL A 347 40.79 -12.75 16.19
C VAL A 347 40.39 -14.21 16.08
N ALA A 348 39.11 -14.49 16.33
CA ALA A 348 38.42 -15.63 15.84
C ALA A 348 38.56 -15.40 14.36
N ARG A 349 39.55 -16.08 13.78
CA ARG A 349 39.56 -16.39 12.36
C ARG A 349 38.10 -16.60 12.01
N GLU A 350 37.57 -15.74 11.16
CA GLU A 350 36.34 -16.04 10.45
C GLU A 350 36.47 -17.52 10.08
N PRO A 351 35.55 -18.40 10.53
CA PRO A 351 35.63 -19.78 10.12
C PRO A 351 35.71 -19.71 8.60
N GLU A 352 36.82 -20.19 8.02
CA GLU A 352 36.95 -20.30 6.57
C GLU A 352 35.74 -21.13 6.16
N VAL A 353 34.72 -20.42 5.67
CA VAL A 353 33.52 -21.05 5.17
C VAL A 353 34.01 -21.76 3.93
N ASP A 354 34.16 -23.07 4.06
CA ASP A 354 34.60 -23.93 2.96
C ASP A 354 33.51 -23.83 1.89
N LEU A 355 33.75 -22.93 0.93
CA LEU A 355 32.80 -22.62 -0.14
C LEU A 355 32.49 -23.89 -0.96
N ASP A 356 33.42 -24.85 -0.97
CA ASP A 356 33.25 -26.14 -1.61
C ASP A 356 32.24 -27.02 -0.85
N GLU A 357 32.17 -26.93 0.49
CA GLU A 357 31.17 -27.66 1.29
C GLU A 357 29.78 -27.03 1.19
N ALA A 358 29.72 -25.69 1.10
CA ALA A 358 28.47 -24.97 0.82
C ALA A 358 27.92 -25.28 -0.58
N GLU A 359 28.78 -25.30 -1.62
CA GLU A 359 28.38 -25.67 -2.99
C GLU A 359 27.97 -27.15 -3.06
N ARG A 360 28.62 -28.03 -2.29
CA ARG A 360 28.23 -29.45 -2.21
C ARG A 360 26.90 -29.66 -1.49
N LEU A 361 26.61 -28.88 -0.44
CA LEU A 361 25.33 -28.91 0.26
C LEU A 361 24.21 -28.31 -0.59
N GLU A 362 24.48 -27.25 -1.34
CA GLU A 362 23.54 -26.69 -2.32
C GLU A 362 23.25 -27.70 -3.44
N ALA A 363 24.27 -28.37 -3.99
CA ALA A 363 24.08 -29.44 -4.97
C ALA A 363 23.35 -30.69 -4.41
N GLN A 364 23.47 -30.97 -3.10
CA GLN A 364 22.74 -32.07 -2.46
C GLN A 364 21.29 -31.71 -2.11
N HIS A 365 21.01 -30.44 -1.84
CA HIS A 365 19.71 -29.97 -1.40
C HIS A 365 18.95 -29.13 -2.43
N ASP A 366 19.50 -28.93 -3.63
CA ASP A 366 18.82 -28.26 -4.73
C ASP A 366 17.48 -28.97 -5.02
N PRO A 367 16.34 -28.39 -4.60
CA PRO A 367 15.04 -29.03 -4.72
C PRO A 367 14.63 -29.21 -6.18
N ASP A 368 15.34 -28.57 -7.13
CA ASP A 368 15.06 -28.62 -8.55
C ASP A 368 15.80 -29.77 -9.26
N ALA A 369 16.96 -30.22 -8.78
CA ALA A 369 17.69 -31.38 -9.33
C ALA A 369 16.88 -32.69 -9.22
N HIS A 370 16.03 -32.80 -8.19
CA HIS A 370 15.14 -33.95 -8.00
C HIS A 370 13.74 -33.80 -8.63
N ARG A 371 13.40 -32.60 -9.12
CA ARG A 371 12.09 -32.31 -9.71
C ARG A 371 11.95 -32.76 -11.16
N GLU A 372 13.06 -32.81 -11.90
CA GLU A 372 13.00 -33.07 -13.35
C GLU A 372 12.98 -34.57 -13.75
N SER A 373 13.16 -35.54 -12.84
CA SER A 373 13.50 -36.93 -13.27
C SER A 373 12.72 -38.10 -12.66
N ARG A 374 11.78 -37.90 -11.73
CA ARG A 374 11.07 -39.06 -11.10
C ARG A 374 9.61 -39.30 -11.51
N GLY A 375 9.04 -38.48 -12.41
CA GLY A 375 7.58 -38.48 -12.64
C GLY A 375 7.02 -39.09 -13.94
N LEU A 376 7.82 -39.49 -14.94
CA LEU A 376 7.27 -39.74 -16.29
C LEU A 376 6.88 -41.20 -16.62
N LYS A 377 6.99 -42.14 -15.68
CA LYS A 377 6.73 -43.56 -15.96
C LYS A 377 5.24 -43.94 -16.11
N ASN A 378 4.30 -43.03 -15.80
CA ASN A 378 2.84 -43.27 -15.88
C ASN A 378 2.10 -42.37 -16.88
N THR A 379 2.79 -41.73 -17.82
CA THR A 379 2.13 -40.84 -18.82
C THR A 379 1.21 -41.56 -19.80
N SER A 380 1.28 -42.90 -19.89
CA SER A 380 0.36 -43.71 -20.70
C SER A 380 -1.05 -43.83 -20.10
N ALA A 381 -1.20 -43.60 -18.79
CA ALA A 381 -2.51 -43.62 -18.10
C ALA A 381 -3.21 -42.25 -18.10
N LEU A 382 -2.49 -41.19 -18.47
CA LEU A 382 -3.01 -39.83 -18.53
C LEU A 382 -3.55 -39.52 -19.93
N SER A 383 -4.65 -38.78 -20.00
CA SER A 383 -5.20 -38.37 -21.30
C SER A 383 -4.18 -37.51 -22.07
N SER A 384 -4.14 -37.65 -23.41
CA SER A 384 -3.19 -36.92 -24.27
C SER A 384 -3.22 -35.40 -24.07
N LYS A 385 -4.38 -34.84 -23.70
CA LYS A 385 -4.54 -33.42 -23.36
C LYS A 385 -3.80 -33.02 -22.09
N VAL A 386 -3.76 -33.89 -21.08
CA VAL A 386 -3.03 -33.65 -19.83
C VAL A 386 -1.53 -33.73 -20.08
N VAL A 387 -1.07 -34.77 -20.81
CA VAL A 387 0.35 -34.92 -21.18
C VAL A 387 0.82 -33.76 -22.07
N SER A 388 -0.02 -33.29 -22.99
CA SER A 388 0.29 -32.14 -23.83
C SER A 388 0.36 -30.83 -23.03
N LYS A 389 -0.51 -30.65 -22.04
CA LYS A 389 -0.51 -29.47 -21.17
C LYS A 389 0.75 -29.45 -20.29
N GLU A 390 1.08 -30.58 -19.67
CA GLU A 390 2.26 -30.72 -18.81
C GLU A 390 3.56 -30.51 -19.61
N ARG A 391 3.68 -31.07 -20.82
CA ARG A 391 4.82 -30.81 -21.71
C ARG A 391 4.96 -29.33 -22.07
N TRP A 392 3.83 -28.65 -22.32
CA TRP A 392 3.84 -27.23 -22.65
C TRP A 392 4.21 -26.37 -21.44
N GLU A 393 3.71 -26.70 -20.26
CA GLU A 393 4.06 -26.04 -19.00
C GLU A 393 5.55 -26.23 -18.67
N SER A 394 6.08 -27.45 -18.79
CA SER A 394 7.52 -27.71 -18.62
C SER A 394 8.39 -26.96 -19.63
N ALA A 395 7.99 -26.93 -20.91
CA ALA A 395 8.71 -26.19 -21.94
C ALA A 395 8.72 -24.67 -21.67
N ARG A 396 7.60 -24.12 -21.18
CA ARG A 396 7.48 -22.71 -20.85
C ARG A 396 8.25 -22.33 -19.58
N CYS A 397 8.23 -23.17 -18.55
CA CYS A 397 9.05 -22.97 -17.35
C CYS A 397 10.55 -23.00 -17.68
N LYS A 398 10.97 -23.83 -18.64
CA LYS A 398 12.36 -23.82 -19.13
C LYS A 398 12.68 -22.53 -19.89
N GLU A 399 11.81 -22.09 -20.78
CA GLU A 399 11.99 -20.82 -21.51
C GLU A 399 12.05 -19.59 -20.57
N GLU A 400 11.23 -19.57 -19.52
CA GLU A 400 11.27 -18.51 -18.50
C GLU A 400 12.58 -18.50 -17.72
N ARG A 401 13.10 -19.67 -17.33
CA ARG A 401 14.43 -19.81 -16.71
C ARG A 401 15.55 -19.33 -17.64
N ASP A 402 15.53 -19.73 -18.90
CA ASP A 402 16.54 -19.34 -19.88
C ASP A 402 16.58 -17.81 -20.07
N ARG A 403 15.40 -17.16 -20.09
CA ARG A 403 15.30 -15.68 -20.18
C ARG A 403 15.82 -14.98 -18.92
N GLU A 404 15.57 -15.56 -17.75
CA GLU A 404 16.06 -15.02 -16.48
C GLU A 404 17.58 -15.15 -16.38
N HIS A 405 18.15 -16.30 -16.74
CA HIS A 405 19.59 -16.49 -16.86
C HIS A 405 20.22 -15.50 -17.86
N GLU A 406 19.59 -15.27 -19.00
CA GLU A 406 20.10 -14.30 -19.98
C GLU A 406 20.05 -12.86 -19.44
N LYS A 407 19.02 -12.52 -18.66
CA LYS A 407 18.93 -11.22 -18.00
C LYS A 407 20.04 -11.04 -16.97
N ILE A 408 20.26 -12.03 -16.12
CA ILE A 408 21.34 -12.03 -15.13
C ILE A 408 22.70 -11.92 -15.81
N ALA A 409 22.95 -12.69 -16.87
CA ALA A 409 24.20 -12.62 -17.64
C ALA A 409 24.42 -11.23 -18.26
N ARG A 410 23.37 -10.58 -18.77
CA ARG A 410 23.47 -9.19 -19.27
C ARG A 410 23.73 -8.19 -18.16
N GLU A 411 23.15 -8.38 -16.97
CA GLU A 411 23.39 -7.52 -15.81
C GLU A 411 24.81 -7.69 -15.28
N ALA A 412 25.34 -8.91 -15.23
CA ALA A 412 26.72 -9.22 -14.87
C ALA A 412 27.71 -8.54 -15.83
N ARG A 413 27.53 -8.67 -17.15
CA ARG A 413 28.37 -7.96 -18.13
C ARG A 413 28.33 -6.44 -17.99
N ARG A 414 27.18 -5.88 -17.58
CA ARG A 414 27.04 -4.45 -17.31
C ARG A 414 27.72 -4.05 -16.00
N ALA A 415 27.76 -4.93 -15.01
CA ALA A 415 28.50 -4.71 -13.78
C ALA A 415 30.01 -4.74 -14.05
N GLU A 416 30.51 -5.79 -14.71
CA GLU A 416 31.92 -5.89 -15.13
C GLU A 416 32.37 -4.67 -15.95
N ALA A 417 31.55 -4.18 -16.89
CA ALA A 417 31.87 -2.98 -17.66
C ALA A 417 31.91 -1.69 -16.82
N ARG A 418 31.17 -1.63 -15.71
CA ARG A 418 31.25 -0.49 -14.76
C ARG A 418 32.50 -0.60 -13.91
N ASP A 419 32.79 -1.79 -13.41
CA ASP A 419 33.97 -2.05 -12.58
C ASP A 419 35.26 -1.78 -13.37
N LEU A 420 35.30 -2.19 -14.64
CA LEU A 420 36.42 -1.89 -15.54
C LEU A 420 36.58 -0.39 -15.81
N LYS A 421 35.46 0.36 -15.84
CA LYS A 421 35.48 1.82 -16.00
C LYS A 421 35.92 2.53 -14.72
N GLN A 422 35.56 2.02 -13.55
CA GLN A 422 36.02 2.54 -12.26
C GLN A 422 37.51 2.24 -12.03
N GLY A 423 37.96 1.01 -12.34
CA GLY A 423 39.38 0.66 -12.29
C GLY A 423 40.26 1.43 -13.28
N ALA A 424 39.70 1.91 -14.40
CA ALA A 424 40.40 2.81 -15.33
C ALA A 424 40.45 4.27 -14.85
N ALA A 425 39.58 4.67 -13.91
CA ALA A 425 39.59 6.00 -13.30
C ALA A 425 40.54 6.08 -12.09
N ASP A 426 40.89 4.94 -11.49
CA ASP A 426 41.85 4.79 -10.40
C ASP A 426 43.30 4.55 -10.86
N VAL A 427 43.63 4.83 -12.13
CA VAL A 427 45.04 4.87 -12.54
C VAL A 427 45.64 6.13 -11.90
N PRO A 428 46.55 6.00 -10.92
CA PRO A 428 47.19 7.18 -10.35
C PRO A 428 47.95 7.88 -11.45
N ASP A 429 47.74 9.19 -11.58
CA ASP A 429 48.58 10.09 -12.37
C ASP A 429 50.01 10.04 -11.79
N GLY A 430 50.75 9.03 -12.24
CA GLY A 430 52.15 8.82 -11.94
C GLY A 430 52.99 9.69 -12.85
N ASP A 431 53.45 10.79 -12.27
CA ASP A 431 54.69 11.52 -12.53
C ASP A 431 55.14 11.65 -14.00
N ALA A 432 54.92 12.84 -14.56
CA ALA A 432 55.77 13.45 -15.58
C ALA A 432 56.03 14.92 -15.26
#